data_AF-A0A257MA64-F1
#
_entry.id   AF-A0A257MA64-F1
#
_cell.length_a   1.000
_cell.length_b   1.000
_cell.length_c   1.000
_cell.angle_alpha   90.00
_cell.angle_beta   90.00
_cell.angle_gamma   90.00
#
_symmetry.space_group_name_H-M   'P 1'
#
loop_
_entity.id
_entity.type
_entity.pdbx_description
1 polymer ?
#
loop_
_entity_poly.entity_id
_entity_poly.type
_entity_poly.pdbx_seq_one_letter_code
_entity_poly.pdbx_strand_id
1 'polypeptide(L)'
;ADLIFDLDADHLRNAPRSYGGMLAMVKKETEKLLGFLTSDFGFSEDKVSIAFSGGRGYHIHIRDPRVFALGGDERREIVDYLTGRGLDIDRLSFKVRISGDVGDDSVRALRCPPKNSPGWGGRFNEAIVKFAEEIRNMDEKAALERLTKIKGIGKARAIEFFKRIKNDLILDDIRSGNLDSLKNLQGIWPHVINNYLADQFVEVLGGETDEPVTADVRRLIRCPGSLHGGSGLRVTPLTLGDLEDFDPLDDAVVFGDEPLPVQILKPFCTEMKGQSYNLSEGPAELPACVAIFLMARGVAEARSRA
;
A
#
# COMPACT_ATOMS: atom_id res chain seq x y z
N ALA A 1 13.30 14.37 18.44
CA ALA A 1 12.05 13.63 18.67
C ALA A 1 12.03 12.39 17.80
N ASP A 2 11.25 11.36 18.16
CA ASP A 2 11.00 10.20 17.31
C ASP A 2 10.56 10.65 15.90
N LEU A 3 10.83 9.85 14.88
CA LEU A 3 10.18 9.99 13.58
C LEU A 3 8.93 9.12 13.58
N ILE A 4 7.78 9.76 13.40
CA ILE A 4 6.47 9.11 13.57
C ILE A 4 5.74 9.16 12.24
N PHE A 5 5.15 8.02 11.86
CA PHE A 5 4.24 7.92 10.73
C PHE A 5 2.87 7.49 11.23
N ASP A 6 1.83 8.14 10.73
CA ASP A 6 0.42 7.88 11.06
C ASP A 6 -0.30 7.56 9.76
N LEU A 7 -0.74 6.31 9.61
CA LEU A 7 -1.45 5.83 8.43
C LEU A 7 -2.91 5.64 8.81
N ASP A 8 -3.78 6.56 8.38
CA ASP A 8 -5.24 6.42 8.50
C ASP A 8 -5.83 6.09 7.13
N ALA A 9 -6.73 5.10 7.11
CA ALA A 9 -7.38 4.65 5.90
C ALA A 9 -8.28 5.73 5.24
N ASP A 10 -8.69 6.78 5.96
CA ASP A 10 -9.42 7.91 5.37
C ASP A 10 -8.62 8.64 4.28
N HIS A 11 -7.29 8.62 4.38
CA HIS A 11 -6.41 9.26 3.40
C HIS A 11 -6.12 8.35 2.21
N LEU A 12 -6.47 7.07 2.28
CA LEU A 12 -6.22 6.12 1.20
C LEU A 12 -7.24 6.29 0.08
N ARG A 13 -6.72 6.56 -1.12
CA ARG A 13 -7.54 6.60 -2.35
C ARG A 13 -8.10 5.21 -2.64
N ASN A 14 -9.35 5.14 -3.06
CA ASN A 14 -10.06 3.89 -3.39
C ASN A 14 -10.19 2.89 -2.23
N ALA A 15 -10.18 3.36 -0.98
CA ALA A 15 -10.46 2.52 0.18
C ALA A 15 -11.78 1.74 -0.01
N PRO A 16 -11.79 0.42 0.25
CA PRO A 16 -13.01 -0.38 0.18
C PRO A 16 -14.09 0.20 1.10
N ARG A 17 -15.36 0.05 0.70
CA ARG A 17 -16.48 0.52 1.52
C ARG A 17 -16.67 -0.29 2.80
N SER A 18 -16.22 -1.55 2.83
CA SER A 18 -16.28 -2.37 4.03
C SER A 18 -15.17 -1.99 5.00
N TYR A 19 -15.47 -2.07 6.30
CA TYR A 19 -14.51 -1.69 7.33
C TYR A 19 -13.29 -2.61 7.38
N GLY A 20 -13.44 -3.94 7.29
CA GLY A 20 -12.27 -4.83 7.23
C GLY A 20 -11.52 -4.74 5.91
N GLY A 21 -12.18 -4.45 4.80
CA GLY A 21 -11.50 -4.16 3.53
C GLY A 21 -10.61 -2.92 3.61
N MET A 22 -11.12 -1.87 4.25
CA MET A 22 -10.36 -0.65 4.58
C MET A 22 -9.15 -0.96 5.48
N LEU A 23 -9.35 -1.74 6.55
CA LEU A 23 -8.27 -2.15 7.47
C LEU A 23 -7.19 -2.99 6.77
N ALA A 24 -7.59 -3.91 5.89
CA ALA A 24 -6.68 -4.72 5.10
C ALA A 24 -5.85 -3.87 4.12
N MET A 25 -6.45 -2.82 3.54
CA MET A 25 -5.74 -1.90 2.65
C MET A 25 -4.68 -1.09 3.43
N VAL A 26 -5.04 -0.47 4.56
CA VAL A 26 -4.09 0.33 5.34
C VAL A 26 -2.97 -0.52 5.95
N LYS A 27 -3.25 -1.78 6.29
CA LYS A 27 -2.22 -2.75 6.69
C LYS A 27 -1.18 -2.95 5.58
N LYS A 28 -1.62 -3.17 4.34
CA LYS A 28 -0.71 -3.31 3.18
C LYS A 28 0.13 -2.06 2.93
N GLU A 29 -0.44 -0.87 3.07
CA GLU A 29 0.34 0.37 2.95
C GLU A 29 1.34 0.54 4.10
N THR A 30 0.99 0.08 5.30
CA THR A 30 1.89 0.05 6.46
C THR A 30 3.08 -0.89 6.21
N GLU A 31 2.84 -2.08 5.67
CA GLU A 31 3.89 -3.05 5.28
C GLU A 31 4.83 -2.47 4.23
N LYS A 32 4.32 -1.77 3.21
CA LYS A 32 5.15 -1.09 2.21
C LYS A 32 6.05 -0.04 2.85
N LEU A 33 5.50 0.81 3.72
CA LEU A 33 6.27 1.84 4.42
C LEU A 33 7.37 1.21 5.29
N LEU A 34 7.06 0.15 6.01
CA LEU A 34 8.07 -0.61 6.78
C LEU A 34 9.16 -1.16 5.86
N GLY A 35 8.81 -1.61 4.65
CA GLY A 35 9.76 -1.97 3.61
C GLY A 35 10.73 -0.82 3.30
N PHE A 36 10.26 0.40 3.06
CA PHE A 36 11.15 1.56 2.86
C PHE A 36 12.04 1.85 4.08
N LEU A 37 11.45 1.86 5.28
CA LEU A 37 12.17 2.20 6.51
C LEU A 37 13.30 1.21 6.83
N THR A 38 13.07 -0.07 6.56
CA THR A 38 14.05 -1.14 6.82
C THR A 38 15.06 -1.30 5.67
N SER A 39 14.61 -1.31 4.41
CA SER A 39 15.49 -1.60 3.25
C SER A 39 16.25 -0.38 2.74
N ASP A 40 15.63 0.80 2.68
CA ASP A 40 16.27 1.99 2.10
C ASP A 40 16.96 2.84 3.16
N PHE A 41 16.25 3.12 4.26
CA PHE A 41 16.79 3.92 5.37
C PHE A 41 17.65 3.09 6.34
N GLY A 42 17.54 1.76 6.29
CA GLY A 42 18.37 0.87 7.10
C GLY A 42 18.09 1.00 8.61
N PHE A 43 16.83 1.23 9.00
CA PHE A 43 16.44 1.11 10.40
C PHE A 43 16.32 -0.37 10.77
N SER A 44 17.02 -0.78 11.83
CA SER A 44 16.89 -2.12 12.38
C SER A 44 15.55 -2.27 13.12
N GLU A 45 15.03 -3.49 13.17
CA GLU A 45 13.70 -3.78 13.74
C GLU A 45 13.54 -3.29 15.19
N ASP A 46 14.62 -3.33 15.99
CA ASP A 46 14.62 -2.86 17.37
C ASP A 46 14.43 -1.33 17.51
N LYS A 47 14.58 -0.59 16.41
CA LYS A 47 14.34 0.86 16.34
C LYS A 47 12.94 1.19 15.85
N VAL A 48 12.19 0.20 15.36
CA VAL A 48 10.86 0.36 14.78
C VAL A 48 9.82 -0.15 15.77
N SER A 49 8.92 0.72 16.24
CA SER A 49 7.76 0.31 17.04
C SER A 49 6.49 0.51 16.23
N ILE A 50 5.68 -0.54 16.09
CA ILE A 50 4.42 -0.52 15.34
C ILE A 50 3.27 -0.64 16.33
N ALA A 51 2.17 0.08 16.08
CA ALA A 51 0.93 -0.11 16.83
C ALA A 51 -0.29 0.06 15.92
N PHE A 52 -1.24 -0.87 16.01
CA PHE A 52 -2.59 -0.62 15.52
C PHE A 52 -3.23 0.47 16.39
N SER A 53 -3.80 1.51 15.76
CA SER A 53 -4.34 2.69 16.45
C SER A 53 -5.62 2.41 17.25
N GLY A 54 -6.18 1.21 17.12
CA GLY A 54 -7.51 0.84 17.59
C GLY A 54 -8.62 1.36 16.68
N GLY A 55 -8.32 2.20 15.68
CA GLY A 55 -9.29 2.83 14.80
C GLY A 55 -9.24 2.28 13.38
N ARG A 56 -8.64 3.05 12.48
CA ARG A 56 -8.62 2.77 11.03
C ARG A 56 -7.20 2.74 10.47
N GLY A 57 -6.20 2.47 11.32
CA GLY A 57 -4.84 2.79 10.96
C GLY A 57 -3.77 2.25 11.88
N TYR A 58 -2.53 2.58 11.53
CA TYR A 58 -1.34 2.16 12.24
C TYR A 58 -0.43 3.35 12.51
N HIS A 59 0.30 3.27 13.62
CA HIS A 59 1.37 4.20 13.97
C HIS A 59 2.71 3.47 13.92
N ILE A 60 3.71 4.11 13.31
CA ILE A 60 5.09 3.64 13.31
C ILE A 60 5.95 4.70 13.99
N HIS A 61 6.75 4.28 14.96
CA HIS A 61 7.75 5.11 15.64
C HIS A 61 9.14 4.61 15.31
N ILE A 62 9.99 5.50 14.83
CA ILE A 62 11.42 5.27 14.66
C ILE A 62 12.16 5.96 15.80
N ARG A 63 12.75 5.14 16.68
CA ARG A 63 13.52 5.56 17.85
C ARG A 63 15.01 5.38 17.63
N ASP A 64 15.56 6.17 16.71
CA ASP A 64 16.96 6.13 16.34
C ASP A 64 17.64 7.50 16.58
N PRO A 65 18.81 7.57 17.25
CA PRO A 65 19.52 8.83 17.44
C PRO A 65 19.76 9.63 16.15
N ARG A 66 19.88 8.95 15.00
CA ARG A 66 20.06 9.56 13.67
C ARG A 66 18.90 10.48 13.27
N VAL A 67 17.68 10.24 13.77
CA VAL A 67 16.49 11.01 13.37
C VAL A 67 16.09 12.10 14.37
N PHE A 68 16.71 12.13 15.55
CA PHE A 68 16.26 13.02 16.63
C PHE A 68 16.45 14.51 16.35
N ALA A 69 17.48 14.85 15.58
CA ALA A 69 17.81 16.23 15.21
C ALA A 69 17.08 16.72 13.96
N LEU A 70 16.38 15.85 13.22
CA LEU A 70 15.67 16.23 12.01
C LEU A 70 14.52 17.19 12.34
N GLY A 71 14.53 18.35 11.68
CA GLY A 71 13.47 19.35 11.71
C GLY A 71 12.35 19.02 10.72
N GLY A 72 11.42 19.96 10.53
CA GLY A 72 10.26 19.76 9.66
C GLY A 72 10.63 19.60 8.18
N ASP A 73 11.63 20.34 7.71
CA ASP A 73 12.05 20.32 6.30
C ASP A 73 12.77 19.00 5.97
N GLU A 74 13.69 18.54 6.82
CA GLU A 74 14.36 17.26 6.59
C GLU A 74 13.38 16.07 6.67
N ARG A 75 12.35 16.17 7.53
CA ARG A 75 11.27 15.18 7.59
C ARG A 75 10.40 15.21 6.33
N ARG A 76 10.20 16.38 5.73
CA ARG A 76 9.48 16.50 4.46
C ARG A 76 10.24 15.83 3.32
N GLU A 77 11.56 15.95 3.26
CA GLU A 77 12.37 15.23 2.27
C GLU A 77 12.25 13.70 2.41
N ILE A 78 12.14 13.19 3.65
CA ILE A 78 11.84 11.76 3.88
C ILE A 78 10.47 11.40 3.31
N VAL A 79 9.44 12.21 3.56
CA VAL A 79 8.10 12.00 2.99
C VAL A 79 8.11 12.07 1.47
N ASP A 80 8.84 13.02 0.88
CA ASP A 80 8.97 13.16 -0.58
C ASP A 80 9.66 11.94 -1.20
N TYR A 81 10.71 11.42 -0.56
CA TYR A 81 11.34 10.16 -0.97
C TYR A 81 10.38 8.98 -0.92
N LEU A 82 9.65 8.84 0.19
CA LEU A 82 8.71 7.75 0.42
C LEU A 82 7.53 7.79 -0.58
N THR A 83 7.05 8.99 -0.93
CA THR A 83 5.95 9.21 -1.89
C THR A 83 6.41 9.25 -3.35
N GLY A 84 7.72 9.21 -3.61
CA GLY A 84 8.26 9.34 -4.96
C GLY A 84 8.08 10.73 -5.55
N ARG A 85 7.80 11.75 -4.74
CA ARG A 85 7.65 13.12 -5.20
C ARG A 85 9.00 13.63 -5.74
N GLY A 86 8.96 14.20 -6.94
CA GLY A 86 10.16 14.67 -7.63
C GLY A 86 11.00 13.55 -8.27
N LEU A 87 10.51 12.31 -8.31
CA LEU A 87 11.19 11.21 -8.99
C LEU A 87 11.25 11.45 -10.50
N ASP A 88 12.46 11.56 -11.02
CA ASP A 88 12.73 11.73 -12.45
C ASP A 88 12.72 10.35 -13.15
N ILE A 89 11.55 9.98 -13.69
CA ILE A 89 11.33 8.69 -14.36
C ILE A 89 12.24 8.50 -15.58
N ASP A 90 12.63 9.58 -16.26
CA ASP A 90 13.51 9.51 -17.43
C ASP A 90 14.91 8.99 -17.06
N ARG A 91 15.33 9.12 -15.79
CA ARG A 91 16.57 8.52 -15.27
C ARG A 91 16.44 7.03 -14.98
N LEU A 92 15.23 6.51 -14.81
CA LEU A 92 14.95 5.10 -14.53
C LEU A 92 14.67 4.30 -15.80
N SER A 93 14.28 4.95 -16.89
CA SER A 93 14.18 4.33 -18.21
C SER A 93 15.10 5.01 -19.22
N PHE A 94 16.25 4.41 -19.48
CA PHE A 94 17.33 5.04 -20.27
C PHE A 94 17.80 4.16 -21.41
N LYS A 95 18.43 4.77 -22.43
CA LYS A 95 19.01 4.05 -23.57
C LYS A 95 20.52 3.94 -23.41
N VAL A 96 21.04 2.72 -23.46
CA VAL A 96 22.49 2.44 -23.42
C VAL A 96 22.97 2.10 -24.83
N ARG A 97 24.16 2.58 -25.20
CA ARG A 97 24.84 2.13 -26.44
C ARG A 97 25.48 0.79 -26.17
N ILE A 98 25.12 -0.22 -26.95
CA ILE A 98 25.78 -1.52 -26.93
C ILE A 98 26.66 -1.57 -28.18
N SER A 99 27.97 -1.72 -27.99
CA SER A 99 28.92 -2.00 -29.07
C SER A 99 28.87 -3.50 -29.39
N GLY A 100 28.69 -3.85 -30.66
CA GLY A 100 28.94 -5.20 -31.14
C GLY A 100 30.43 -5.44 -31.38
N ASP A 101 30.87 -6.70 -31.34
CA ASP A 101 32.26 -7.09 -31.63
C ASP A 101 32.65 -6.95 -33.11
N VAL A 102 31.73 -6.52 -33.99
CA VAL A 102 31.95 -6.37 -35.44
C VAL A 102 31.24 -5.11 -35.96
N GLY A 103 32.01 -4.08 -36.32
CA GLY A 103 31.53 -2.85 -36.99
C GLY A 103 31.10 -1.71 -36.05
N ASP A 104 30.98 -0.50 -36.60
CA ASP A 104 30.56 0.75 -35.91
C ASP A 104 29.02 0.82 -35.68
N ASP A 105 28.35 -0.34 -35.68
CA ASP A 105 26.91 -0.45 -35.47
C ASP A 105 26.59 -0.38 -33.97
N SER A 106 26.58 0.84 -33.43
CA SER A 106 26.10 1.06 -32.06
C SER A 106 24.57 0.99 -32.00
N VAL A 107 24.03 -0.08 -31.41
CA VAL A 107 22.59 -0.20 -31.16
C VAL A 107 22.25 0.45 -29.82
N ARG A 108 21.21 1.30 -29.80
CA ARG A 108 20.68 1.89 -28.55
C ARG A 108 19.62 0.96 -27.97
N ALA A 109 19.95 0.30 -26.87
CA ALA A 109 19.05 -0.63 -26.20
C ALA A 109 18.35 0.06 -25.00
N LEU A 110 17.04 -0.15 -24.86
CA LEU A 110 16.29 0.36 -23.72
C LEU A 110 16.60 -0.47 -22.46
N ARG A 111 16.92 0.23 -21.37
CA ARG A 111 17.29 -0.35 -20.08
C ARG A 111 16.55 0.34 -18.95
N CYS A 112 16.40 -0.38 -17.85
CA CYS A 112 16.06 0.15 -16.54
C CYS A 112 16.96 -0.51 -15.48
N PRO A 113 16.97 -0.03 -14.22
CA PRO A 113 17.66 -0.74 -13.15
C PRO A 113 17.14 -2.18 -13.04
N PRO A 114 17.99 -3.18 -12.74
CA PRO A 114 17.56 -4.55 -12.49
C PRO A 114 16.71 -4.66 -11.21
N LYS A 115 15.93 -5.75 -11.08
CA LYS A 115 15.03 -6.01 -9.95
C LYS A 115 15.72 -5.93 -8.58
N ASN A 116 16.99 -6.32 -8.49
CA ASN A 116 17.78 -6.30 -7.26
C ASN A 116 18.46 -4.95 -6.98
N SER A 117 18.16 -3.91 -7.75
CA SER A 117 18.67 -2.56 -7.47
C SER A 117 18.08 -2.02 -6.17
N PRO A 118 18.85 -1.28 -5.36
CA PRO A 118 18.33 -0.66 -4.16
C PRO A 118 17.33 0.46 -4.47
N GLY A 119 16.47 0.77 -3.50
CA GLY A 119 15.57 1.91 -3.53
C GLY A 119 14.61 1.93 -4.73
N TRP A 120 14.32 3.14 -5.23
CA TRP A 120 13.39 3.35 -6.34
C TRP A 120 13.77 2.65 -7.65
N GLY A 121 15.04 2.33 -7.88
CA GLY A 121 15.44 1.56 -9.07
C GLY A 121 14.85 0.16 -9.08
N GLY A 122 14.93 -0.56 -7.96
CA GLY A 122 14.35 -1.89 -7.81
C GLY A 122 12.82 -1.85 -7.86
N ARG A 123 12.20 -0.90 -7.14
CA ARG A 123 10.74 -0.72 -7.15
C ARG A 123 10.20 -0.36 -8.54
N PHE A 124 10.94 0.42 -9.31
CA PHE A 124 10.59 0.74 -10.69
C PHE A 124 10.59 -0.51 -11.57
N ASN A 125 11.63 -1.34 -11.46
CA ASN A 125 11.68 -2.62 -12.16
C ASN A 125 10.55 -3.55 -11.72
N GLU A 126 10.31 -3.67 -10.41
CA GLU A 126 9.26 -4.51 -9.85
C GLU A 126 7.87 -4.12 -10.36
N ALA A 127 7.58 -2.82 -10.49
CA ALA A 127 6.32 -2.36 -11.07
C ALA A 127 6.17 -2.76 -12.55
N ILE A 128 7.25 -2.71 -13.33
CA ILE A 128 7.26 -3.19 -14.72
C ILE A 128 7.06 -4.71 -14.79
N VAL A 129 7.74 -5.47 -13.93
CA VAL A 129 7.62 -6.93 -13.84
C VAL A 129 6.21 -7.32 -13.43
N LYS A 130 5.65 -6.68 -12.40
CA LYS A 130 4.27 -6.92 -11.94
C LYS A 130 3.26 -6.64 -13.04
N PHE A 131 3.39 -5.53 -13.77
CA PHE A 131 2.55 -5.24 -14.93
C PHE A 131 2.65 -6.35 -16.00
N ALA A 132 3.87 -6.77 -16.33
CA ALA A 132 4.09 -7.86 -17.28
C ALA A 132 3.45 -9.19 -16.81
N GLU A 133 3.61 -9.54 -15.54
CA GLU A 133 3.04 -10.74 -14.92
C GLU A 133 1.51 -10.70 -14.87
N GLU A 134 0.92 -9.54 -14.54
CA GLU A 134 -0.53 -9.34 -14.57
C GLU A 134 -1.09 -9.58 -15.98
N ILE A 135 -0.50 -8.95 -17.01
CA ILE A 135 -0.91 -9.16 -18.41
C ILE A 135 -0.69 -10.62 -18.82
N ARG A 136 0.40 -11.25 -18.38
CA ARG A 136 0.71 -12.66 -18.64
C ARG A 136 -0.31 -13.60 -18.02
N ASN A 137 -0.87 -13.28 -16.85
CA ASN A 137 -1.79 -14.17 -16.13
C ASN A 137 -3.27 -13.95 -16.48
N MET A 138 -3.60 -12.87 -17.20
CA MET A 138 -4.94 -12.62 -17.71
C MET A 138 -5.30 -13.50 -18.91
N ASP A 139 -6.59 -13.68 -19.13
CA ASP A 139 -7.11 -14.15 -20.40
C ASP A 139 -6.83 -13.13 -21.52
N GLU A 140 -6.74 -13.60 -22.76
CA GLU A 140 -6.36 -12.77 -23.90
C GLU A 140 -7.29 -11.57 -24.07
N LYS A 141 -8.59 -11.75 -23.90
CA LYS A 141 -9.56 -10.67 -24.10
C LYS A 141 -9.36 -9.56 -23.07
N ALA A 142 -9.25 -9.90 -21.79
CA ALA A 142 -9.00 -8.94 -20.72
C ALA A 142 -7.65 -8.25 -20.85
N ALA A 143 -6.59 -8.99 -21.21
CA ALA A 143 -5.26 -8.45 -21.43
C ALA A 143 -5.24 -7.42 -22.56
N LEU A 144 -5.88 -7.72 -23.70
CA LEU A 144 -5.98 -6.80 -24.82
C LEU A 144 -6.78 -5.54 -24.49
N GLU A 145 -7.89 -5.69 -23.76
CA GLU A 145 -8.67 -4.56 -23.29
C GLU A 145 -7.84 -3.64 -22.38
N ARG A 146 -7.08 -4.21 -21.43
CA ARG A 146 -6.22 -3.46 -20.53
C ARG A 146 -5.09 -2.74 -21.27
N LEU A 147 -4.39 -3.43 -22.17
CA LEU A 147 -3.30 -2.85 -22.96
C LEU A 147 -3.78 -1.71 -23.86
N THR A 148 -4.92 -1.88 -24.52
CA THR A 148 -5.44 -0.87 -25.47
C THR A 148 -6.07 0.36 -24.80
N LYS A 149 -6.43 0.27 -23.51
CA LYS A 149 -6.80 1.44 -22.69
C LYS A 149 -5.61 2.38 -22.44
N ILE A 150 -4.38 1.88 -22.51
CA ILE A 150 -3.18 2.70 -22.32
C ILE A 150 -2.94 3.54 -23.59
N LYS A 151 -2.93 4.86 -23.41
CA LYS A 151 -2.71 5.82 -24.49
C LYS A 151 -1.39 5.51 -25.23
N GLY A 152 -1.48 5.32 -26.55
CA GLY A 152 -0.33 5.01 -27.43
C GLY A 152 -0.13 3.52 -27.76
N ILE A 153 -0.93 2.63 -27.16
CA ILE A 153 -0.88 1.18 -27.46
C ILE A 153 -2.07 0.79 -28.36
N GLY A 154 -1.79 0.57 -29.65
CA GLY A 154 -2.78 0.07 -30.60
C GLY A 154 -2.99 -1.45 -30.49
N LYS A 155 -4.14 -1.93 -31.02
CA LYS A 155 -4.55 -3.34 -30.98
C LYS A 155 -3.47 -4.31 -31.49
N ALA A 156 -2.79 -4.00 -32.59
CA ALA A 156 -1.74 -4.84 -33.15
C ALA A 156 -0.54 -5.00 -32.19
N ARG A 157 -0.10 -3.90 -31.56
CA ARG A 157 1.00 -3.93 -30.56
C ARG A 157 0.58 -4.68 -29.31
N ALA A 158 -0.67 -4.52 -28.86
CA ALA A 158 -1.21 -5.23 -27.71
C ALA A 158 -1.22 -6.75 -27.91
N ILE A 159 -1.68 -7.22 -29.08
CA ILE A 159 -1.68 -8.65 -29.44
C ILE A 159 -0.26 -9.21 -29.45
N GLU A 160 0.67 -8.52 -30.10
CA GLU A 160 2.04 -9.00 -30.18
C GLU A 160 2.74 -8.99 -28.81
N PHE A 161 2.50 -7.97 -27.99
CA PHE A 161 3.01 -7.92 -26.61
C PHE A 161 2.47 -9.09 -25.77
N PHE A 162 1.16 -9.32 -25.77
CA PHE A 162 0.54 -10.42 -25.02
C PHE A 162 1.08 -11.79 -25.42
N LYS A 163 1.34 -12.01 -26.72
CA LYS A 163 1.95 -13.27 -27.20
C LYS A 163 3.37 -13.44 -26.70
N ARG A 164 4.20 -12.39 -26.75
CA ARG A 164 5.63 -12.47 -26.38
C ARG A 164 5.86 -12.53 -24.88
N ILE A 165 5.03 -11.86 -24.08
CA ILE A 165 5.19 -11.83 -22.62
C ILE A 165 4.93 -13.20 -21.96
N LYS A 166 4.34 -14.15 -22.69
CA LYS A 166 4.18 -15.54 -22.24
C LYS A 166 5.51 -16.31 -22.18
N ASN A 167 6.55 -15.83 -22.86
CA ASN A 167 7.88 -16.44 -22.84
C ASN A 167 8.64 -16.04 -21.57
N ASP A 168 9.09 -17.03 -20.79
CA ASP A 168 9.84 -16.82 -19.55
C ASP A 168 11.12 -16.01 -19.74
N LEU A 169 11.83 -16.20 -20.86
CA LEU A 169 13.06 -15.46 -21.15
C LEU A 169 12.83 -13.96 -21.24
N ILE A 170 11.68 -13.53 -21.75
CA ILE A 170 11.32 -12.10 -21.82
C ILE A 170 11.12 -11.54 -20.42
N LEU A 171 10.50 -12.31 -19.53
CA LEU A 171 10.27 -11.88 -18.16
C LEU A 171 11.58 -11.81 -17.37
N ASP A 172 12.49 -12.75 -17.57
CA ASP A 172 13.82 -12.74 -16.97
C ASP A 172 14.68 -11.59 -17.51
N ASP A 173 14.57 -11.27 -18.81
CA ASP A 173 15.17 -10.08 -19.39
C ASP A 173 14.65 -8.80 -18.70
N ILE A 174 13.34 -8.66 -18.52
CA ILE A 174 12.75 -7.50 -17.83
C ILE A 174 13.28 -7.41 -16.38
N ARG A 175 13.33 -8.54 -15.65
CA ARG A 175 13.87 -8.61 -14.28
C ARG A 175 15.34 -8.20 -14.22
N SER A 176 16.12 -8.48 -15.26
CA SER A 176 17.52 -8.04 -15.39
C SER A 176 17.69 -6.57 -15.83
N GLY A 177 16.58 -5.87 -16.11
CA GLY A 177 16.58 -4.48 -16.59
C GLY A 177 16.68 -4.35 -18.11
N ASN A 178 16.56 -5.45 -18.87
CA ASN A 178 16.56 -5.45 -20.33
C ASN A 178 15.13 -5.31 -20.89
N LEU A 179 14.74 -4.09 -21.22
CA LEU A 179 13.43 -3.79 -21.82
C LEU A 179 13.42 -3.91 -23.35
N ASP A 180 14.57 -4.20 -23.96
CA ASP A 180 14.74 -4.26 -25.42
C ASP A 180 14.55 -5.69 -25.99
N SER A 181 14.38 -6.69 -25.10
CA SER A 181 14.11 -8.09 -25.47
C SER A 181 12.86 -8.26 -26.35
N LEU A 182 11.92 -7.33 -26.22
CA LEU A 182 10.75 -7.18 -27.09
C LEU A 182 11.13 -6.46 -28.41
N LYS A 183 11.96 -7.09 -29.25
CA LYS A 183 12.39 -6.53 -30.55
C LYS A 183 11.21 -6.00 -31.37
N ASN A 184 11.32 -4.76 -31.87
CA ASN A 184 10.29 -4.01 -32.62
C ASN A 184 9.04 -3.61 -31.81
N LEU A 185 9.02 -3.87 -30.50
CA LEU A 185 7.96 -3.49 -29.57
C LEU A 185 8.46 -2.66 -28.38
N GLN A 186 9.74 -2.28 -28.35
CA GLN A 186 10.32 -1.49 -27.26
C GLN A 186 9.61 -0.15 -27.03
N GLY A 187 8.94 0.39 -28.05
CA GLY A 187 8.11 1.59 -27.95
C GLY A 187 6.87 1.44 -27.09
N ILE A 188 6.51 0.23 -26.65
CA ILE A 188 5.40 0.02 -25.71
C ILE A 188 5.75 0.50 -24.30
N TRP A 189 7.00 0.34 -23.89
CA TRP A 189 7.43 0.63 -22.52
C TRP A 189 7.28 2.10 -22.15
N PRO A 190 7.67 3.10 -22.98
CA PRO A 190 7.39 4.50 -22.66
C PRO A 190 5.90 4.79 -22.45
N HIS A 191 5.00 4.12 -23.18
CA HIS A 191 3.56 4.30 -22.98
C HIS A 191 3.08 3.65 -21.68
N VAL A 192 3.56 2.45 -21.36
CA VAL A 192 3.25 1.77 -20.09
C VAL A 192 3.81 2.59 -18.91
N ILE A 193 5.05 3.05 -19.01
CA ILE A 193 5.71 3.81 -17.95
C ILE A 193 5.00 5.15 -17.74
N ASN A 194 4.81 5.95 -18.79
CA ASN A 194 4.33 7.32 -18.64
C ASN A 194 2.81 7.45 -18.52
N ASN A 195 2.03 6.52 -19.06
CA ASN A 195 0.56 6.61 -19.09
C ASN A 195 -0.14 5.56 -18.23
N TYR A 196 0.61 4.73 -17.51
CA TYR A 196 0.04 3.70 -16.65
C TYR A 196 0.80 3.58 -15.32
N LEU A 197 2.13 3.45 -15.35
CA LEU A 197 2.91 3.32 -14.11
C LEU A 197 3.17 4.65 -13.41
N ALA A 198 3.24 5.76 -14.15
CA ALA A 198 3.43 7.09 -13.54
C ALA A 198 2.35 7.40 -12.50
N ASP A 199 1.09 7.05 -12.79
CA ASP A 199 -0.02 7.19 -11.84
C ASP A 199 0.20 6.28 -10.61
N GLN A 200 0.71 5.06 -10.81
CA GLN A 200 1.00 4.10 -9.75
C GLN A 200 2.19 4.51 -8.86
N PHE A 201 3.23 5.17 -9.41
CA PHE A 201 4.41 5.58 -8.65
C PHE A 201 4.14 6.78 -7.74
N VAL A 202 3.30 7.71 -8.20
CA VAL A 202 2.78 8.80 -7.35
C VAL A 202 1.85 8.25 -6.26
N GLU A 203 1.20 7.11 -6.52
CA GLU A 203 0.26 6.46 -5.60
C GLU A 203 0.90 5.64 -4.47
N VAL A 204 2.19 5.27 -4.53
CA VAL A 204 2.81 4.33 -3.56
C VAL A 204 2.69 4.78 -2.11
N LEU A 205 2.54 6.09 -1.86
CA LEU A 205 2.02 6.66 -0.61
C LEU A 205 1.12 7.89 -0.85
N GLY A 206 0.68 8.11 -2.09
CA GLY A 206 -0.10 9.27 -2.52
C GLY A 206 -1.58 9.24 -2.12
N GLY A 207 -1.93 8.48 -1.09
CA GLY A 207 -3.16 8.74 -0.36
C GLY A 207 -2.81 9.79 0.68
N GLU A 208 -3.12 11.07 0.40
CA GLU A 208 -2.85 12.26 1.22
C GLU A 208 -2.15 11.90 2.54
N THR A 209 -0.86 11.51 2.48
CA THR A 209 -0.09 11.37 3.70
C THR A 209 -0.16 12.75 4.26
N ASP A 210 -0.91 12.89 5.34
CA ASP A 210 -1.27 14.15 5.93
C ASP A 210 0.08 14.78 6.28
N GLU A 211 0.61 15.59 5.35
CA GLU A 211 1.90 16.26 5.39
C GLU A 211 2.14 16.99 6.72
N PRO A 212 1.11 17.43 7.48
CA PRO A 212 1.33 17.89 8.84
C PRO A 212 1.83 16.82 9.83
N VAL A 213 1.52 15.53 9.67
CA VAL A 213 1.70 14.52 10.74
C VAL A 213 3.15 14.08 10.92
N THR A 214 3.83 13.71 9.84
CA THR A 214 5.23 13.24 9.91
C THR A 214 6.20 14.40 10.16
N ALA A 215 5.84 15.61 9.71
CA ALA A 215 6.63 16.82 9.92
C ALA A 215 6.45 17.40 11.34
N ASP A 216 5.34 17.12 12.03
CA ASP A 216 5.08 17.62 13.37
C ASP A 216 5.81 16.79 14.44
N VAL A 217 6.84 17.41 15.01
CA VAL A 217 7.67 16.83 16.07
C VAL A 217 6.99 16.78 17.46
N ARG A 218 5.75 17.28 17.61
CA ARG A 218 5.05 17.41 18.91
C ARG A 218 3.74 16.64 19.01
N ARG A 219 3.45 15.73 18.08
CA ARG A 219 2.16 15.03 18.04
C ARG A 219 1.96 14.07 19.21
N LEU A 220 0.74 14.07 19.76
CA LEU A 220 0.31 13.09 20.76
C LEU A 220 -0.15 11.81 20.06
N ILE A 221 0.39 10.67 20.49
CA ILE A 221 0.01 9.36 19.99
C ILE A 221 -0.77 8.61 21.08
N ARG A 222 -1.73 7.80 20.64
CA ARG A 222 -2.59 7.03 21.54
C ARG A 222 -1.76 6.05 22.35
N CYS A 223 -2.06 5.96 23.64
CA CYS A 223 -1.32 5.09 24.56
C CYS A 223 -1.52 3.62 24.18
N PRO A 224 -0.44 2.84 23.98
CA PRO A 224 -0.54 1.41 23.76
C PRO A 224 -1.31 0.68 24.86
N GLY A 225 -2.16 -0.27 24.49
CA GLY A 225 -3.03 -1.03 25.39
C GLY A 225 -4.31 -0.33 25.81
N SER A 226 -4.49 0.95 25.50
CA SER A 226 -5.76 1.66 25.73
C SER A 226 -6.87 1.23 24.76
N LEU A 227 -8.11 1.69 25.00
CA LEU A 227 -9.24 1.49 24.09
C LEU A 227 -9.46 2.74 23.23
N HIS A 228 -9.71 2.50 21.94
CA HIS A 228 -10.03 3.56 21.01
C HIS A 228 -11.51 3.94 21.14
N GLY A 229 -11.80 5.20 21.51
CA GLY A 229 -13.16 5.65 21.82
C GLY A 229 -14.17 5.59 20.66
N GLY A 230 -13.72 5.56 19.40
CA GLY A 230 -14.58 5.47 18.21
C GLY A 230 -14.81 4.06 17.66
N SER A 231 -14.32 3.03 18.35
CA SER A 231 -14.44 1.62 17.92
C SER A 231 -14.54 0.63 19.09
N GLY A 232 -14.05 0.98 20.28
CA GLY A 232 -13.92 0.06 21.40
C GLY A 232 -12.80 -0.97 21.23
N LEU A 233 -12.02 -0.92 20.14
CA LEU A 233 -10.89 -1.84 19.91
C LEU A 233 -9.64 -1.37 20.68
N ARG A 234 -8.78 -2.33 21.01
CA ARG A 234 -7.52 -2.09 21.70
C ARG A 234 -6.45 -1.55 20.77
N VAL A 235 -5.74 -0.52 21.25
CA VAL A 235 -4.48 -0.06 20.66
C VAL A 235 -3.43 -1.13 20.90
N THR A 236 -3.01 -1.82 19.84
CA THR A 236 -2.24 -3.05 19.98
C THR A 236 -0.82 -2.85 19.44
N PRO A 237 0.22 -2.86 20.29
CA PRO A 237 1.62 -2.96 19.85
C PRO A 237 1.84 -4.20 19.00
N LEU A 238 2.64 -4.07 17.96
CA LEU A 238 2.98 -5.16 17.05
C LEU A 238 4.48 -5.16 16.81
N THR A 239 5.08 -6.35 16.75
CA THR A 239 6.36 -6.55 16.06
C THR A 239 6.13 -6.62 14.55
N LEU A 240 7.22 -6.63 13.78
CA LEU A 240 7.15 -6.85 12.32
C LEU A 240 6.51 -8.21 11.98
N GLY A 241 6.84 -9.26 12.74
CA GLY A 241 6.23 -10.57 12.57
C GLY A 241 4.75 -10.59 12.95
N ASP A 242 4.38 -9.97 14.08
CA ASP A 242 2.97 -9.91 14.51
C ASP A 242 2.10 -9.19 13.48
N LEU A 243 2.64 -8.15 12.83
CA LEU A 243 1.89 -7.39 11.83
C LEU A 243 1.40 -8.30 10.70
N GLU A 244 2.20 -9.24 10.21
CA GLU A 244 1.85 -10.09 9.04
C GLU A 244 0.55 -10.86 9.27
N ASP A 245 0.37 -11.45 10.45
CA ASP A 245 -0.79 -12.28 10.79
C ASP A 245 -1.91 -11.51 11.51
N PHE A 246 -1.68 -10.27 11.95
CA PHE A 246 -2.64 -9.50 12.74
C PHE A 246 -3.94 -9.21 11.99
N ASP A 247 -5.08 -9.59 12.59
CA ASP A 247 -6.43 -9.19 12.19
C ASP A 247 -7.04 -8.25 13.25
N PRO A 248 -7.20 -6.94 12.98
CA PRO A 248 -7.77 -6.02 13.95
C PRO A 248 -9.19 -6.36 14.40
N LEU A 249 -9.97 -7.08 13.58
CA LEU A 249 -11.35 -7.47 13.90
C LEU A 249 -11.44 -8.78 14.69
N ASP A 250 -10.29 -9.39 14.99
CA ASP A 250 -10.16 -10.53 15.89
C ASP A 250 -9.25 -10.21 17.08
N ASP A 251 -8.01 -9.79 16.82
CA ASP A 251 -6.93 -9.65 17.80
C ASP A 251 -7.03 -8.38 18.65
N ALA A 252 -7.65 -7.32 18.12
CA ALA A 252 -7.85 -6.06 18.86
C ALA A 252 -9.15 -6.03 19.65
N VAL A 253 -9.96 -7.09 19.58
CA VAL A 253 -11.25 -7.20 20.27
C VAL A 253 -11.03 -7.60 21.72
N VAL A 254 -11.55 -6.79 22.65
CA VAL A 254 -11.38 -7.01 24.10
C VAL A 254 -12.65 -7.44 24.83
N PHE A 255 -13.82 -7.13 24.27
CA PHE A 255 -15.11 -7.49 24.85
C PHE A 255 -15.52 -8.87 24.36
N GLY A 256 -16.26 -9.61 25.20
CA GLY A 256 -16.69 -10.96 24.91
C GLY A 256 -17.90 -11.01 23.98
N ASP A 257 -18.50 -12.20 23.91
CA ASP A 257 -19.69 -12.48 23.12
C ASP A 257 -20.98 -12.43 23.94
N GLU A 258 -20.92 -11.94 25.19
CA GLU A 258 -22.09 -11.86 26.05
C GLU A 258 -23.21 -11.04 25.39
N PRO A 259 -24.46 -11.56 25.36
CA PRO A 259 -25.55 -10.87 24.68
C PRO A 259 -25.89 -9.52 25.33
N LEU A 260 -25.72 -8.44 24.57
CA LEU A 260 -26.01 -7.07 24.98
C LEU A 260 -27.20 -6.52 24.16
N PRO A 261 -28.31 -6.16 24.81
CA PRO A 261 -29.43 -5.52 24.12
C PRO A 261 -29.07 -4.09 23.74
N VAL A 262 -29.31 -3.77 22.47
CA VAL A 262 -29.06 -2.45 21.89
C VAL A 262 -30.25 -1.99 21.05
N GLN A 263 -30.33 -0.67 20.86
CA GLN A 263 -31.19 -0.04 19.88
C GLN A 263 -30.32 0.42 18.70
N ILE A 264 -30.51 -0.17 17.53
CA ILE A 264 -29.85 0.26 16.29
C ILE A 264 -30.53 1.53 15.80
N LEU A 265 -29.76 2.60 15.62
CA LEU A 265 -30.26 3.93 15.25
C LEU A 265 -30.34 4.14 13.73
N LYS A 266 -29.52 3.43 12.96
CA LYS A 266 -29.50 3.46 11.49
C LYS A 266 -28.96 2.14 10.94
N PRO A 267 -29.37 1.72 9.72
CA PRO A 267 -28.85 0.50 9.11
C PRO A 267 -27.32 0.52 9.03
N PHE A 268 -26.69 -0.59 9.41
CA PHE A 268 -25.24 -0.69 9.45
C PHE A 268 -24.77 -2.11 9.11
N CYS A 269 -23.78 -2.20 8.22
CA CYS A 269 -23.12 -3.46 7.89
C CYS A 269 -21.72 -3.47 8.49
N THR A 270 -21.39 -4.54 9.21
CA THR A 270 -20.06 -4.72 9.80
C THR A 270 -19.68 -6.18 9.89
N GLU A 271 -18.43 -6.43 10.24
CA GLU A 271 -17.89 -7.74 10.55
C GLU A 271 -17.07 -7.65 11.85
N MET A 272 -17.02 -8.75 12.59
CA MET A 272 -16.31 -8.88 13.86
C MET A 272 -16.15 -10.37 14.16
N LYS A 273 -14.98 -10.82 14.65
CA LYS A 273 -14.74 -12.23 15.03
C LYS A 273 -15.15 -13.24 13.93
N GLY A 274 -14.85 -12.92 12.66
CA GLY A 274 -15.20 -13.77 11.52
C GLY A 274 -16.69 -13.87 11.17
N GLN A 275 -17.57 -13.10 11.83
CA GLN A 275 -19.01 -13.05 11.55
C GLN A 275 -19.39 -11.73 10.89
N SER A 276 -20.33 -11.79 9.93
CA SER A 276 -20.89 -10.59 9.28
C SER A 276 -22.26 -10.25 9.84
N TYR A 277 -22.49 -8.96 10.07
CA TYR A 277 -23.73 -8.41 10.61
C TYR A 277 -24.31 -7.39 9.63
N ASN A 278 -25.55 -7.63 9.19
CA ASN A 278 -26.34 -6.68 8.40
C ASN A 278 -27.56 -6.27 9.23
N LEU A 279 -27.45 -5.12 9.89
CA LEU A 279 -28.37 -4.70 10.94
C LEU A 279 -29.35 -3.65 10.42
N SER A 280 -30.63 -3.90 10.64
CA SER A 280 -31.71 -2.94 10.42
C SER A 280 -31.93 -2.07 11.65
N GLU A 281 -32.53 -0.89 11.45
CA GLU A 281 -32.98 -0.03 12.54
C GLU A 281 -33.99 -0.78 13.43
N GLY A 282 -33.86 -0.62 14.74
CA GLY A 282 -34.70 -1.34 15.71
C GLY A 282 -33.93 -1.98 16.85
N PRO A 283 -34.64 -2.65 17.77
CA PRO A 283 -34.02 -3.39 18.86
C PRO A 283 -33.32 -4.65 18.34
N ALA A 284 -32.12 -4.89 18.85
CA ALA A 284 -31.34 -6.10 18.58
C ALA A 284 -30.64 -6.57 19.86
N GLU A 285 -30.30 -7.85 19.91
CA GLU A 285 -29.41 -8.41 20.93
C GLU A 285 -28.18 -8.95 20.21
N LEU A 286 -27.02 -8.38 20.53
CA LEU A 286 -25.76 -8.63 19.82
C LEU A 286 -24.65 -9.01 20.80
N PRO A 287 -23.61 -9.75 20.36
CA PRO A 287 -22.39 -9.94 21.13
C PRO A 287 -21.83 -8.60 21.64
N ALA A 288 -21.36 -8.53 22.88
CA ALA A 288 -20.87 -7.28 23.48
C ALA A 288 -19.79 -6.59 22.66
N CYS A 289 -18.87 -7.33 22.04
CA CYS A 289 -17.87 -6.79 21.13
C CYS A 289 -18.48 -6.00 19.95
N VAL A 290 -19.54 -6.52 19.35
CA VAL A 290 -20.25 -5.87 18.23
C VAL A 290 -21.07 -4.70 18.74
N ALA A 291 -21.81 -4.91 19.83
CA ALA A 291 -22.67 -3.89 20.41
C ALA A 291 -21.87 -2.64 20.83
N ILE A 292 -20.75 -2.83 21.52
CA ILE A 292 -19.87 -1.73 21.95
C ILE A 292 -19.22 -1.04 20.76
N PHE A 293 -18.79 -1.79 19.74
CA PHE A 293 -18.27 -1.22 18.50
C PHE A 293 -19.29 -0.30 17.83
N LEU A 294 -20.56 -0.72 17.73
CA LEU A 294 -21.64 0.07 17.14
C LEU A 294 -22.00 1.29 17.98
N MET A 295 -22.00 1.16 19.31
CA MET A 295 -22.20 2.31 20.21
C MET A 295 -21.07 3.34 20.09
N ALA A 296 -19.82 2.90 20.04
CA ALA A 296 -18.66 3.76 19.85
C ALA A 296 -18.66 4.49 18.49
N ARG A 297 -19.28 3.89 17.47
CA ARG A 297 -19.52 4.48 16.15
C ARG A 297 -20.72 5.43 16.11
N GLY A 298 -21.48 5.55 17.20
CA GLY A 298 -22.71 6.36 17.27
C GLY A 298 -23.83 5.83 16.37
N VAL A 299 -23.87 4.51 16.11
CA VAL A 299 -24.91 3.87 15.28
C VAL A 299 -25.86 2.98 16.08
N ALA A 300 -25.60 2.80 17.37
CA ALA A 300 -26.44 2.09 18.31
C ALA A 300 -26.38 2.73 19.70
N GLU A 301 -27.37 2.46 20.54
CA GLU A 301 -27.43 2.85 21.95
C GLU A 301 -27.73 1.65 22.84
N ALA A 302 -27.26 1.68 24.09
CA ALA A 302 -27.56 0.65 25.07
C ALA A 302 -29.06 0.64 25.40
N ARG A 303 -29.66 -0.54 25.47
CA ARG A 303 -31.06 -0.71 25.87
C ARG A 303 -31.13 -1.44 27.21
N SER A 304 -32.03 -1.04 28.11
CA SER A 304 -32.28 -1.82 29.32
C SER A 304 -32.96 -3.14 28.99
N ARG A 305 -32.58 -4.23 29.67
CA ARG A 305 -33.41 -5.45 29.68
C ARG A 305 -34.72 -5.09 30.38
N ALA A 306 -35.83 -5.23 29.66
CA ALA A 306 -37.17 -5.03 30.20
C ALA A 306 -37.50 -6.14 31.22
#